data_AF-A0A353RLN4-F1
#
_entry.id   AF-A0A353RLN4-F1
#
_cell.length_a   1.000
_cell.length_b   1.000
_cell.length_c   1.000
_cell.angle_alpha   90.00
_cell.angle_beta   90.00
_cell.angle_gamma   90.00
#
_symmetry.space_group_name_H-M   'P 1'
#
loop_
_entity.id
_entity.type
_entity.pdbx_description
1 polymer ?
#
loop_
_entity_poly.entity_id
_entity_poly.type
_entity_poly.pdbx_seq_one_letter_code
_entity_poly.pdbx_strand_id
1 'polypeptide(L)'
;MNKTFFLFISLAFLASFTNCSQRKSTSTDNANQLDSIEIAAIQKKYPQPKGYQKQVISVPKKPDESQFIVEIVPGKTMLMDECNDYSLQGEFVEDSFADEDVLRYIYRSEGEVVQTLLGCATDSLHTEFA
;
A
#
# COMPACT_ATOMS: atom_id res chain seq x y z
N MET A 1 -64.45 6.47 -31.77
CA MET A 1 -65.41 5.36 -31.61
C MET A 1 -64.61 4.07 -31.59
N ASN A 2 -64.70 3.34 -30.48
CA ASN A 2 -63.83 2.22 -30.10
C ASN A 2 -64.05 0.95 -30.93
N LYS A 3 -63.06 0.05 -30.84
CA LYS A 3 -63.11 -1.44 -30.74
C LYS A 3 -62.28 -2.16 -31.81
N THR A 4 -61.13 -2.75 -31.43
CA THR A 4 -60.83 -4.21 -31.24
C THR A 4 -60.98 -5.02 -32.54
N PHE A 5 -60.12 -5.95 -32.96
CA PHE A 5 -59.47 -7.05 -32.23
C PHE A 5 -58.64 -7.91 -33.22
N PHE A 6 -57.62 -8.64 -32.71
CA PHE A 6 -56.95 -9.84 -33.28
C PHE A 6 -56.02 -9.68 -34.53
N LEU A 7 -54.92 -10.41 -34.75
CA LEU A 7 -54.39 -11.70 -34.22
C LEU A 7 -52.92 -11.91 -34.72
N PHE A 8 -52.13 -12.71 -33.98
CA PHE A 8 -50.80 -13.32 -34.32
C PHE A 8 -49.59 -12.33 -34.36
N ILE A 9 -48.40 -12.58 -33.81
CA ILE A 9 -47.53 -13.75 -33.93
C ILE A 9 -46.57 -13.80 -32.72
N SER A 10 -46.29 -15.03 -32.29
CA SER A 10 -45.28 -15.48 -31.34
C SER A 10 -43.88 -14.89 -31.54
N LEU A 11 -43.22 -14.46 -30.48
CA LEU A 11 -41.79 -14.75 -30.31
C LEU A 11 -41.42 -14.76 -28.82
N ALA A 12 -41.18 -15.98 -28.34
CA ALA A 12 -40.71 -16.27 -27.01
C ALA A 12 -39.40 -15.53 -26.71
N PHE A 13 -39.40 -14.74 -25.65
CA PHE A 13 -38.20 -14.13 -25.07
C PHE A 13 -37.38 -15.26 -24.44
N LEU A 14 -36.38 -15.77 -25.16
CA LEU A 14 -35.37 -16.66 -24.61
C LEU A 14 -34.58 -15.89 -23.55
N ALA A 15 -34.95 -16.09 -22.29
CA ALA A 15 -34.11 -15.78 -21.15
C ALA A 15 -32.89 -16.71 -21.21
N SER A 16 -31.81 -16.23 -21.84
CA SER A 16 -30.48 -16.80 -21.71
C SER A 16 -30.03 -16.60 -20.27
N PHE A 17 -30.38 -17.54 -19.39
CA PHE A 17 -29.66 -17.72 -18.14
C PHE A 17 -28.23 -18.11 -18.50
N THR A 18 -27.35 -17.12 -18.58
CA THR A 18 -25.92 -17.36 -18.50
C THR A 18 -25.68 -17.94 -17.12
N ASN A 19 -25.55 -19.26 -17.09
CA ASN A 19 -25.17 -20.04 -15.93
C ASN A 19 -23.70 -19.69 -15.62
N CYS A 20 -23.49 -18.56 -14.97
CA CYS A 20 -22.21 -18.23 -14.38
C CYS A 20 -22.10 -19.13 -13.15
N SER A 21 -21.48 -20.30 -13.35
CA SER A 21 -21.03 -21.16 -12.28
C SER A 21 -20.12 -20.32 -11.39
N GLN A 22 -20.69 -19.77 -10.32
CA GLN A 22 -19.92 -19.20 -9.23
C GLN A 22 -19.13 -20.37 -8.65
N ARG A 23 -17.88 -20.53 -9.12
CA ARG A 23 -16.86 -21.20 -8.34
C ARG A 23 -16.82 -20.45 -7.02
N LYS A 24 -17.40 -21.07 -5.99
CA LYS A 24 -17.19 -20.73 -4.61
C LYS A 24 -15.68 -20.63 -4.44
N SER A 25 -15.18 -19.41 -4.31
CA SER A 25 -13.80 -19.19 -3.88
C SER A 25 -13.68 -19.89 -2.54
N THR A 26 -12.95 -21.00 -2.52
CA THR A 26 -12.57 -21.68 -1.29
C THR A 26 -11.76 -20.65 -0.53
N SER A 27 -12.36 -20.16 0.55
CA SER A 27 -11.75 -19.23 1.49
C SER A 27 -10.38 -19.77 1.88
N THR A 28 -9.33 -19.12 1.38
CA THR A 28 -8.03 -19.11 2.06
C THR A 28 -7.99 -17.81 2.87
N ASP A 29 -8.94 -17.68 3.80
CA ASP A 29 -9.04 -16.53 4.72
C ASP A 29 -8.08 -16.65 5.92
N ASN A 30 -7.32 -17.74 6.02
CA ASN A 30 -6.50 -18.03 7.22
C ASN A 30 -5.10 -17.39 7.20
N ALA A 31 -4.60 -16.90 6.06
CA ALA A 31 -3.27 -16.27 5.99
C ALA A 31 -3.31 -14.77 6.34
N ASN A 32 -4.29 -14.03 5.80
CA ASN A 32 -4.40 -12.58 6.03
C ASN A 32 -4.88 -12.22 7.45
N GLN A 33 -5.68 -13.08 8.08
CA GLN A 33 -6.21 -12.81 9.42
C GLN A 33 -5.17 -13.07 10.52
N LEU A 34 -4.28 -14.04 10.32
CA LEU A 34 -3.21 -14.38 11.27
C LEU A 34 -2.12 -13.29 11.29
N ASP A 35 -1.74 -12.79 10.12
CA ASP A 35 -0.79 -11.66 9.96
C ASP A 35 -1.33 -10.39 10.62
N SER A 36 -2.63 -10.09 10.45
CA SER A 36 -3.27 -8.92 11.07
C SER A 36 -3.25 -8.95 12.61
N ILE A 37 -3.42 -10.13 13.21
CA ILE A 37 -3.40 -10.31 14.67
C ILE A 37 -1.96 -10.19 15.21
N GLU A 38 -0.99 -10.73 14.50
CA GLU A 38 0.42 -10.65 14.85
C GLU A 38 0.95 -9.21 14.76
N ILE A 39 0.61 -8.49 13.67
CA ILE A 39 0.91 -7.06 13.51
C ILE A 39 0.34 -6.24 14.68
N ALA A 40 -0.91 -6.49 15.08
CA ALA A 40 -1.53 -5.78 16.21
C ALA A 40 -0.84 -6.09 17.55
N ALA A 41 -0.40 -7.34 17.75
CA ALA A 41 0.37 -7.75 18.93
C ALA A 41 1.75 -7.06 18.97
N ILE A 42 2.47 -7.03 17.84
CA ILE A 42 3.73 -6.29 17.67
C ILE A 42 3.51 -4.80 17.92
N GLN A 43 2.40 -4.24 17.43
CA GLN A 43 2.06 -2.84 17.63
C GLN A 43 1.92 -2.49 19.10
N LYS A 44 1.26 -3.35 19.88
CA LYS A 44 1.08 -3.22 21.32
C LYS A 44 2.36 -3.47 22.14
N LYS A 45 3.16 -4.48 21.76
CA LYS A 45 4.37 -4.87 22.51
C LYS A 45 5.45 -3.79 22.46
N TYR A 46 5.66 -3.16 21.30
CA TYR A 46 6.70 -2.14 21.12
C TYR A 46 6.09 -0.75 20.96
N PRO A 47 5.98 0.07 22.02
CA PRO A 47 5.40 1.40 21.91
C PRO A 47 6.23 2.30 21.00
N GLN A 48 5.57 3.24 20.32
CA GLN A 48 6.24 4.24 19.50
C GLN A 48 6.76 5.39 20.36
N PRO A 49 7.96 5.94 20.09
CA PRO A 49 8.42 7.17 20.72
C PRO A 49 7.48 8.35 20.41
N LYS A 50 7.39 9.30 21.33
CA LYS A 50 6.58 10.52 21.12
C LYS A 50 7.12 11.31 19.93
N GLY A 51 6.23 11.75 19.04
CA GLY A 51 6.60 12.49 17.83
C GLY A 51 6.93 11.62 16.62
N TYR A 52 6.97 10.29 16.79
CA TYR A 52 7.21 9.34 15.72
C TYR A 52 5.93 8.60 15.34
N GLN A 53 5.87 8.12 14.11
CA GLN A 53 4.84 7.22 13.62
C GLN A 53 5.43 5.81 13.48
N LYS A 54 4.77 4.82 14.07
CA LYS A 54 5.18 3.43 13.94
C LYS A 54 4.59 2.80 12.68
N GLN A 55 5.46 2.20 11.88
CA GLN A 55 5.11 1.34 10.75
C GLN A 55 5.56 -0.09 11.04
N VAL A 56 4.84 -1.07 10.51
CA VAL A 56 5.21 -2.49 10.60
C VAL A 56 5.17 -3.08 9.20
N ILE A 57 6.27 -3.71 8.79
CA ILE A 57 6.42 -4.33 7.47
C ILE A 57 6.45 -5.84 7.67
N SER A 58 5.40 -6.51 7.19
CA SER A 58 5.39 -7.98 7.04
C SER A 58 5.81 -8.31 5.61
N VAL A 59 6.76 -9.24 5.46
CA VAL A 59 7.22 -9.70 4.15
C VAL A 59 6.75 -11.13 3.89
N PRO A 60 6.37 -11.47 2.65
CA PRO A 60 5.91 -12.81 2.33
C PRO A 60 7.05 -13.81 2.43
N LYS A 61 6.80 -14.97 3.07
CA LYS A 61 7.77 -16.06 3.17
C LYS A 61 8.25 -16.53 1.80
N LYS A 62 9.56 -16.77 1.66
CA LYS A 62 10.17 -17.32 0.45
C LYS A 62 10.88 -18.66 0.73
N PRO A 63 11.05 -19.54 -0.28
CA PRO A 63 11.78 -20.80 -0.11
C PRO A 63 13.25 -20.62 0.25
N ASP A 64 13.89 -19.56 -0.27
CA ASP A 64 15.27 -19.17 0.05
C ASP A 64 15.32 -17.65 0.19
N GLU A 65 15.33 -17.17 1.43
CA GLU A 65 15.32 -15.74 1.75
C GLU A 65 16.69 -15.08 1.55
N SER A 66 17.78 -15.88 1.47
CA SER A 66 19.14 -15.35 1.30
C SER A 66 19.38 -14.67 -0.07
N GLN A 67 18.49 -14.93 -1.03
CA GLN A 67 18.52 -14.33 -2.37
C GLN A 67 17.84 -12.97 -2.44
N PHE A 68 17.23 -12.49 -1.35
CA PHE A 68 16.42 -11.28 -1.34
C PHE A 68 16.91 -10.29 -0.28
N ILE A 69 16.67 -9.02 -0.55
CA ILE A 69 16.97 -7.91 0.36
C ILE A 69 15.71 -7.06 0.48
N VAL A 70 15.46 -6.51 1.67
CA VAL A 70 14.44 -5.49 1.90
C VAL A 70 15.14 -4.14 1.97
N GLU A 71 14.86 -3.27 1.01
CA GLU A 71 15.27 -1.87 1.04
C GLU A 71 14.14 -1.03 1.65
N ILE A 72 14.48 -0.20 2.64
CA ILE A 72 13.53 0.71 3.29
C ILE A 72 13.89 2.13 2.90
N VAL A 73 13.00 2.78 2.15
CA VAL A 73 13.19 4.16 1.69
C VAL A 73 12.21 5.09 2.44
N PRO A 74 12.67 5.81 3.47
CA PRO A 74 11.87 6.81 4.15
C PRO A 74 11.77 8.05 3.27
N GLY A 75 10.60 8.68 3.24
CA GLY A 75 10.37 9.83 2.39
C GLY A 75 9.03 10.51 2.68
N LYS A 76 8.74 11.57 1.94
CA LYS A 76 7.45 12.26 2.00
C LYS A 76 6.98 12.66 0.61
N THR A 77 5.68 12.60 0.42
CA THR A 77 5.06 13.12 -0.80
C THR A 77 4.92 14.63 -0.70
N MET A 78 5.47 15.35 -1.68
CA MET A 78 5.42 16.82 -1.75
C MET A 78 5.40 17.31 -3.20
N LEU A 79 5.17 18.62 -3.38
CA LEU A 79 5.31 19.28 -4.68
C LEU A 79 6.80 19.52 -4.97
N MET A 80 7.22 19.18 -6.18
CA MET A 80 8.58 19.30 -6.68
C MET A 80 8.57 19.97 -8.04
N ASP A 81 9.64 20.70 -8.35
CA ASP A 81 9.86 21.16 -9.72
C ASP A 81 10.32 20.01 -10.63
N GLU A 82 10.25 20.21 -11.94
CA GLU A 82 10.49 19.14 -12.92
C GLU A 82 11.97 18.75 -13.06
N CYS A 83 12.90 19.52 -12.50
CA CYS A 83 14.31 19.38 -12.84
C CYS A 83 15.24 19.09 -11.67
N ASN A 84 14.88 19.46 -10.44
CA ASN A 84 15.69 19.18 -9.28
C ASN A 84 15.43 17.79 -8.72
N ASP A 85 16.49 17.12 -8.27
CA ASP A 85 16.38 15.92 -7.46
C ASP A 85 16.18 16.31 -6.00
N TYR A 86 15.26 15.64 -5.31
CA TYR A 86 14.93 15.88 -3.92
C TYR A 86 15.22 14.63 -3.07
N SER A 87 15.60 14.82 -1.82
CA SER A 87 15.72 13.72 -0.86
C SER A 87 15.40 14.17 0.56
N LEU A 88 14.65 13.34 1.29
CA LEU A 88 14.38 13.55 2.71
C LEU A 88 15.67 13.41 3.54
N GLN A 89 16.00 14.45 4.31
CA GLN A 89 17.13 14.41 5.24
C GLN A 89 16.79 13.58 6.47
N GLY A 90 17.73 12.73 6.88
CA GLY A 90 17.62 11.96 8.10
C GLY A 90 18.57 10.77 8.12
N GLU A 91 18.45 9.95 9.17
CA GLU A 91 19.26 8.75 9.35
C GLU A 91 18.47 7.63 10.02
N PHE A 92 18.80 6.39 9.70
CA PHE A 92 18.36 5.24 10.50
C PHE A 92 19.28 5.06 11.69
N VAL A 93 18.68 4.95 12.88
CA VAL A 93 19.37 4.53 14.10
C VAL A 93 18.77 3.22 14.60
N GLU A 94 19.61 2.32 15.07
CA GLU A 94 19.15 1.13 15.79
C GLU A 94 18.53 1.53 17.13
N ASP A 95 17.41 0.92 17.46
CA ASP A 95 16.79 1.11 18.76
C ASP A 95 17.41 0.17 19.78
N SER A 96 18.28 0.72 20.63
CA SER A 96 19.02 -0.01 21.67
C SER A 96 18.16 -0.69 22.73
N PHE A 97 16.84 -0.43 22.77
CA PHE A 97 15.91 -1.04 23.71
C PHE A 97 15.08 -2.18 23.09
N ALA A 98 15.39 -2.59 21.86
CA ALA A 98 14.75 -3.76 21.27
C ALA A 98 15.19 -5.04 22.00
N ASP A 99 14.31 -6.04 22.03
CA ASP A 99 14.67 -7.38 22.48
C ASP A 99 15.78 -7.94 21.56
N GLU A 100 16.60 -8.88 22.05
CA GLU A 100 17.74 -9.43 21.29
C GLU A 100 17.35 -10.05 19.94
N ASP A 101 16.11 -10.51 19.80
CA ASP A 101 15.55 -11.14 18.61
C ASP A 101 14.76 -10.18 17.70
N VAL A 102 14.76 -8.87 17.99
CA VAL A 102 13.99 -7.88 17.22
C VAL A 102 14.87 -6.76 16.68
N LEU A 103 15.02 -6.75 15.36
CA LEU A 103 15.62 -5.61 14.65
C LEU A 103 14.60 -4.47 14.55
N ARG A 104 14.87 -3.38 15.27
CA ARG A 104 14.05 -2.17 15.25
C ARG A 104 14.92 -0.97 14.89
N TYR A 105 14.50 -0.27 13.85
CA TYR A 105 15.13 0.97 13.41
C TYR A 105 14.19 2.15 13.64
N ILE A 106 14.76 3.29 14.03
CA ILE A 106 14.10 4.58 14.05
C ILE A 106 14.72 5.42 12.94
N TYR A 107 13.90 5.86 11.99
CA TYR A 107 14.34 6.91 11.07
C TYR A 107 14.16 8.27 11.74
N ARG A 108 15.26 8.97 12.01
CA ARG A 108 15.27 10.30 12.61
C ARG A 108 15.33 11.35 11.51
N SER A 109 14.33 12.22 11.48
CA SER A 109 14.23 13.31 10.52
C SER A 109 13.40 14.44 11.12
N GLU A 110 13.80 15.69 10.84
CA GLU A 110 13.02 16.89 11.14
C GLU A 110 12.06 17.25 9.98
N GLY A 111 11.98 16.40 8.94
CA GLY A 111 11.13 16.61 7.77
C GLY A 111 11.73 17.55 6.73
N GLU A 112 12.97 17.99 6.91
CA GLU A 112 13.70 18.82 5.95
C GLU A 112 14.10 18.03 4.71
N VAL A 113 14.12 18.69 3.56
CA VAL A 113 14.47 18.07 2.27
C VAL A 113 15.63 18.85 1.66
N VAL A 114 16.58 18.11 1.10
CA VAL A 114 17.64 18.69 0.25
C VAL A 114 17.24 18.56 -1.20
N GLN A 115 17.71 19.50 -2.00
CA GLN A 115 17.53 19.48 -3.44
C GLN A 115 18.81 19.87 -4.18
N THR A 116 18.92 19.45 -5.43
CA THR A 116 19.88 20.06 -6.36
C THR A 116 19.55 21.55 -6.59
N LEU A 117 20.46 22.29 -7.22
CA LEU A 117 20.30 23.72 -7.50
C LEU A 117 20.34 23.99 -9.00
N LEU A 118 19.47 23.31 -9.75
CA LEU A 118 19.29 23.48 -11.19
C LEU A 118 18.27 24.60 -11.47
N GLY A 119 18.54 25.38 -12.52
CA GLY A 119 17.60 26.39 -13.01
C GLY A 119 16.57 25.74 -13.94
N CYS A 120 15.38 25.41 -13.42
CA CYS A 120 14.34 24.79 -14.23
C CYS A 120 13.80 25.76 -15.29
N ALA A 121 13.53 25.23 -16.49
CA ALA A 121 13.02 26.01 -17.62
C ALA A 121 11.57 26.46 -17.44
N THR A 122 10.83 25.75 -16.57
CA THR A 122 9.43 25.99 -16.22
C THR A 122 9.30 26.13 -14.71
N ASP A 123 8.20 26.73 -14.26
CA ASP A 123 7.76 26.79 -12.87
C ASP A 123 6.69 25.72 -12.55
N SER A 124 6.58 24.71 -13.42
CA SER A 124 5.67 23.58 -13.27
C SER A 124 6.04 22.79 -12.01
N LEU A 125 5.00 22.39 -11.26
CA LEU A 125 5.15 21.56 -10.08
C LEU A 125 4.32 20.29 -10.23
N HIS A 126 4.87 19.17 -9.77
CA HIS A 126 4.16 17.90 -9.68
C HIS A 126 4.34 17.27 -8.30
N THR A 127 3.41 16.39 -7.95
CA THR A 127 3.47 15.65 -6.69
C THR A 127 4.31 14.39 -6.86
N GLU A 128 5.35 14.25 -6.06
CA GLU A 128 6.26 13.10 -6.08
C GLU A 128 6.73 12.73 -4.66
N PHE A 129 7.31 11.54 -4.49
CA PHE A 129 7.88 11.03 -3.24
C PHE A 129 9.39 11.29 -3.20
N ALA A 130 9.85 12.09 -2.24
CA ALA A 130 11.27 12.40 -1.97
C ALA A 130 11.76 11.75 -0.70
#